data_AF-A0A532ATV7-F1
#
_entry.id   AF-A0A532ATV7-F1
#
_cell.length_a   1.000
_cell.length_b   1.000
_cell.length_c   1.000
_cell.angle_alpha   90.00
_cell.angle_beta   90.00
_cell.angle_gamma   90.00
#
_symmetry.space_group_name_H-M   'P 1'
#
loop_
_entity.id
_entity.type
_entity.pdbx_description
1 polymer ?
#
loop_
_entity_poly.entity_id
_entity_poly.type
_entity_poly.pdbx_seq_one_letter_code
_entity_poly.pdbx_strand_id
1 'polypeptide(L)'
;MNHRQPPHALFYPFHLCHPETLTRLLTRFATVHFRDFMAMQLTPMTGVTAFQDRMGMSFPELIESGRLIQGYDVSGPLTSLVAEAIDRDLRDPDWRAQFHAALCRDRRLQRGLFEPSHAVRIGETVVPGPAALLHLMDISFREEPFDLARVRTLSKRNPTLEEGYLFEYGLALVKTSASLVYTQMLALAHQLQPATDSPAHFTLYTQSCARENWVRTNHLLTRVGY
;
A
#
# COMPACT_ATOMS: atom_id res chain seq x y z
N MET A 1 -24.30 7.98 31.73
CA MET A 1 -24.22 7.87 30.27
C MET A 1 -22.91 7.14 29.96
N ASN A 2 -22.95 5.95 29.36
CA ASN A 2 -21.72 5.24 28.97
C ASN A 2 -21.09 5.99 27.79
N HIS A 3 -20.11 6.84 28.07
CA HIS A 3 -19.23 7.37 27.04
C HIS A 3 -18.45 6.18 26.46
N ARG A 4 -18.93 5.63 25.33
CA ARG A 4 -18.11 4.73 24.53
C ARG A 4 -16.82 5.47 24.23
N GLN A 5 -15.69 4.92 24.67
CA GLN A 5 -14.38 5.47 24.31
C GLN A 5 -14.31 5.62 22.79
N PRO A 6 -13.79 6.75 22.28
CA PRO A 6 -13.61 6.92 20.85
C PRO A 6 -12.72 5.78 20.32
N PRO A 7 -13.02 5.23 19.13
CA PRO A 7 -12.22 4.13 18.58
C PRO A 7 -10.79 4.57 18.29
N HIS A 8 -9.90 3.61 18.11
CA HIS A 8 -8.52 3.80 17.69
C HIS A 8 -8.40 3.54 16.19
N ALA A 9 -7.64 4.35 15.47
CA ALA A 9 -7.46 4.20 14.02
C ALA A 9 -6.09 3.62 13.65
N LEU A 10 -6.04 2.85 12.55
CA LEU A 10 -4.79 2.53 11.84
C LEU A 10 -4.80 3.27 10.51
N PHE A 11 -3.88 4.21 10.33
CA PHE A 11 -3.74 4.90 9.06
C PHE A 11 -3.00 4.05 8.03
N TYR A 12 -3.55 3.93 6.81
CA TYR A 12 -2.99 3.08 5.75
C TYR A 12 -3.18 3.66 4.33
N PRO A 13 -2.50 3.10 3.32
CA PRO A 13 -1.28 2.31 3.45
C PRO A 13 -0.05 3.20 3.63
N PHE A 14 -0.17 4.52 3.73
CA PHE A 14 1.03 5.34 3.88
C PHE A 14 1.47 5.32 5.35
N HIS A 15 2.78 5.33 5.59
CA HIS A 15 3.34 5.51 6.93
C HIS A 15 3.37 7.01 7.33
N LEU A 16 2.94 7.90 6.43
CA LEU A 16 2.73 9.34 6.61
C LEU A 16 1.36 9.77 6.10
N CYS A 17 0.70 10.70 6.78
CA CYS A 17 -0.49 11.38 6.27
C CYS A 17 -0.29 12.89 6.23
N HIS A 18 -1.13 13.59 5.46
CA HIS A 18 -1.11 15.05 5.44
C HIS A 18 -1.52 15.61 6.82
N PRO A 19 -0.94 16.73 7.30
CA PRO A 19 -1.29 17.30 8.62
C PRO A 19 -2.80 17.54 8.80
N GLU A 20 -3.50 18.02 7.78
CA GLU A 20 -4.95 18.20 7.84
C GLU A 20 -5.72 16.86 7.96
N THR A 21 -5.24 15.81 7.28
CA THR A 21 -5.78 14.45 7.45
C THR A 21 -5.58 14.00 8.90
N LEU A 22 -4.40 14.26 9.48
CA LEU A 22 -4.11 13.91 10.87
C LEU A 22 -5.05 14.63 11.85
N THR A 23 -5.24 15.95 11.70
CA THR A 23 -6.17 16.73 12.53
C THR A 23 -7.56 16.13 12.52
N ARG A 24 -8.09 15.82 11.34
CA ARG A 24 -9.43 15.22 11.18
C ARG A 24 -9.54 13.82 11.77
N LEU A 25 -8.48 13.01 11.67
CA LEU A 25 -8.42 11.71 12.34
C LEU A 25 -8.45 11.90 13.87
N LEU A 26 -7.64 12.81 14.41
CA LEU A 26 -7.58 13.08 15.85
C LEU A 26 -8.86 13.71 16.41
N THR A 27 -9.72 14.33 15.59
CA THR A 27 -11.06 14.72 16.04
C THR A 27 -11.98 13.53 16.26
N ARG A 28 -11.80 12.44 15.49
CA ARG A 28 -12.71 11.29 15.46
C ARG A 28 -12.23 10.10 16.29
N PHE A 29 -10.92 9.92 16.40
CA PHE A 29 -10.29 8.76 17.01
C PHE A 29 -9.50 9.16 18.25
N ALA A 30 -9.52 8.31 19.27
CA ALA A 30 -8.78 8.54 20.50
C ALA A 30 -7.27 8.56 20.22
N THR A 31 -6.80 7.58 19.45
CA THR A 31 -5.41 7.48 18.99
C THR A 31 -5.39 7.15 17.50
N VAL A 32 -4.32 7.58 16.82
CA VAL A 32 -4.04 7.23 15.43
C VAL A 32 -2.72 6.50 15.38
N HIS A 33 -2.76 5.29 14.83
CA HIS A 33 -1.62 4.41 14.71
C HIS A 33 -1.06 4.47 13.31
N PHE A 34 0.26 4.41 13.21
CA PHE A 34 1.01 4.35 11.97
C PHE A 34 1.91 3.12 11.96
N ARG A 35 1.96 2.44 10.81
CA ARG A 35 3.01 1.47 10.55
C ARG A 35 4.37 2.15 10.44
N ASP A 36 5.43 1.39 10.66
CA ASP A 36 6.75 1.82 10.21
C ASP A 36 6.84 1.72 8.68
N PHE A 37 7.96 2.18 8.10
CA PHE A 37 8.22 1.92 6.69
C PHE A 37 8.22 0.41 6.40
N MET A 38 7.69 0.03 5.24
CA MET A 38 7.64 -1.38 4.82
C MET A 38 8.87 -1.68 3.98
N ALA A 39 9.78 -2.50 4.52
CA ALA A 39 10.88 -3.10 3.76
C ALA A 39 10.54 -4.56 3.43
N MET A 40 9.82 -4.78 2.34
CA MET A 40 9.38 -6.11 1.92
C MET A 40 10.49 -6.83 1.16
N GLN A 41 10.85 -8.03 1.60
CA GLN A 41 11.80 -8.89 0.90
C GLN A 41 11.04 -9.87 -0.01
N LEU A 42 11.09 -9.62 -1.33
CA LEU A 42 10.43 -10.44 -2.34
C LEU A 42 11.24 -11.72 -2.66
N THR A 43 12.56 -11.56 -2.77
CA THR A 43 13.55 -12.64 -2.91
C THR A 43 14.74 -12.36 -1.99
N PRO A 44 15.67 -13.32 -1.77
CA PRO A 44 16.91 -13.06 -1.05
C PRO A 44 17.73 -11.87 -1.58
N MET A 45 17.60 -11.55 -2.87
CA MET A 45 18.38 -10.52 -3.56
C MET A 45 17.53 -9.31 -3.98
N THR A 46 16.22 -9.31 -3.73
CA THR A 46 15.29 -8.26 -4.17
C THR A 46 14.37 -7.89 -3.03
N GLY A 47 14.49 -6.64 -2.58
CA GLY A 47 13.59 -6.03 -1.62
C GLY A 47 13.05 -4.70 -2.13
N VAL A 48 11.99 -4.22 -1.49
CA VAL A 48 11.41 -2.90 -1.72
C VAL A 48 11.41 -2.17 -0.40
N THR A 49 11.90 -0.93 -0.37
CA THR A 49 11.83 -0.05 0.79
C THR A 49 10.94 1.15 0.50
N ALA A 50 10.14 1.56 1.48
CA ALA A 50 9.51 2.88 1.50
C ALA A 50 10.48 3.91 2.14
N PHE A 51 10.18 5.21 2.00
CA PHE A 51 10.93 6.28 2.68
C PHE A 51 10.98 6.06 4.21
N GLN A 52 12.09 6.46 4.84
CA GLN A 52 12.35 6.22 6.27
C GLN A 52 11.64 7.21 7.21
N ASP A 53 10.95 8.21 6.64
CA ASP A 53 10.28 9.25 7.41
C ASP A 53 9.17 8.67 8.28
N ARG A 54 8.88 9.34 9.40
CA ARG A 54 7.96 8.87 10.41
C ARG A 54 7.09 10.03 10.91
N MET A 55 5.78 9.81 11.05
CA MET A 55 4.86 10.86 11.54
C MET A 55 5.29 11.42 12.89
N GLY A 56 5.70 10.57 13.82
CA GLY A 56 6.11 10.97 15.16
C GLY A 56 7.35 11.88 15.20
N MET A 57 8.17 11.91 14.14
CA MET A 57 9.29 12.86 14.07
C MET A 57 8.82 14.30 13.87
N SER A 58 7.66 14.50 13.22
CA SER A 58 7.09 15.83 12.99
C SER A 58 6.14 16.29 14.10
N PHE A 59 5.68 15.38 14.97
CA PHE A 59 4.69 15.64 16.02
C PHE A 59 5.04 14.94 17.36
N PRO A 60 6.20 15.27 17.98
CA PRO A 60 6.65 14.63 19.21
C PRO A 60 5.65 14.76 20.36
N GLU A 61 4.95 15.89 20.47
CA GLU A 61 3.95 16.17 21.49
C GLU A 61 2.74 15.21 21.41
N LEU A 62 2.40 14.75 20.20
CA LEU A 62 1.32 13.78 20.01
C LEU A 62 1.75 12.36 20.38
N ILE A 63 3.05 12.05 20.30
CA ILE A 63 3.61 10.79 20.81
C ILE A 63 3.62 10.81 22.33
N GLU A 64 4.12 11.90 22.94
CA GLU A 64 4.18 12.05 24.40
C GLU A 64 2.79 11.97 25.05
N SER A 65 1.78 12.56 24.41
CA SER A 65 0.38 12.51 24.88
C SER A 65 -0.35 11.20 24.55
N GLY A 66 0.29 10.26 23.85
CA GLY A 66 -0.30 8.98 23.43
C GLY A 66 -1.37 9.10 22.35
N ARG A 67 -1.54 10.27 21.73
CA ARG A 67 -2.50 10.52 20.64
C ARG A 67 -2.02 9.92 19.32
N LEU A 68 -0.71 9.77 19.16
CA LEU A 68 -0.06 9.04 18.08
C LEU A 68 0.65 7.81 18.61
N ILE A 69 0.50 6.69 17.90
CA ILE A 69 1.29 5.48 18.10
C ILE A 69 1.96 5.16 16.77
N GLN A 70 3.25 4.83 16.80
CA GLN A 70 4.00 4.50 15.60
C GLN A 70 4.91 3.29 15.84
N GLY A 71 5.27 2.61 14.76
CA GLY A 71 6.34 1.62 14.78
C GLY A 71 5.86 0.17 14.68
N TYR A 72 4.67 -0.07 14.11
CA TYR A 72 4.33 -1.43 13.72
C TYR A 72 5.23 -1.87 12.57
N ASP A 73 6.19 -2.74 12.89
CA ASP A 73 7.09 -3.33 11.91
C ASP A 73 6.35 -4.37 11.07
N VAL A 74 6.48 -4.21 9.75
CA VAL A 74 5.91 -5.09 8.72
C VAL A 74 6.96 -5.44 7.67
N SER A 75 8.24 -5.30 8.03
CA SER A 75 9.38 -5.55 7.17
C SER A 75 9.84 -6.99 7.23
N GLY A 76 10.64 -7.38 6.23
CA GLY A 76 11.26 -8.69 6.13
C GLY A 76 10.60 -9.62 5.11
N PRO A 77 10.86 -10.93 5.20
CA PRO A 77 10.33 -11.92 4.27
C PRO A 77 8.83 -12.10 4.44
N LEU A 78 8.14 -12.34 3.32
CA LEU A 78 6.73 -12.69 3.32
C LEU A 78 6.53 -14.04 4.02
N THR A 79 5.71 -14.07 5.06
CA THR A 79 5.23 -15.33 5.66
C THR A 79 4.29 -16.03 4.67
N SER A 80 4.09 -17.35 4.82
CA SER A 80 3.18 -18.11 3.95
C SER A 80 1.77 -17.52 3.96
N LEU A 81 1.28 -17.10 5.12
CA LEU A 81 -0.04 -16.47 5.26
C LEU A 81 -0.16 -15.18 4.43
N VAL A 82 0.84 -14.31 4.49
CA VAL A 82 0.86 -13.06 3.73
C VAL A 82 1.00 -13.36 2.23
N ALA A 83 1.84 -14.32 1.86
CA ALA A 83 2.02 -14.72 0.48
C ALA A 83 0.73 -15.26 -0.15
N GLU A 84 0.01 -16.14 0.57
CA GLU A 84 -1.28 -16.68 0.12
C GLU A 84 -2.35 -15.58 -0.01
N ALA A 85 -2.38 -14.60 0.89
CA ALA A 85 -3.29 -13.47 0.79
C ALA A 85 -2.98 -12.58 -0.43
N ILE A 86 -1.70 -12.32 -0.70
CA ILE A 86 -1.27 -11.58 -1.88
C ILE A 86 -1.67 -12.32 -3.15
N ASP A 87 -1.41 -13.62 -3.23
CA ASP A 87 -1.80 -14.44 -4.38
C ASP A 87 -3.31 -14.41 -4.63
N ARG A 88 -4.13 -14.34 -3.58
CA ARG A 88 -5.60 -14.20 -3.72
C ARG A 88 -5.98 -12.85 -4.34
N ASP A 89 -5.36 -11.74 -3.95
CA ASP A 89 -5.58 -10.43 -4.58
C ASP A 89 -5.09 -10.42 -6.04
N LEU A 90 -3.91 -10.97 -6.30
CA LEU A 90 -3.31 -10.97 -7.64
C LEU A 90 -4.11 -11.85 -8.62
N ARG A 91 -4.74 -12.93 -8.15
CA ARG A 91 -5.60 -13.80 -8.98
C ARG A 91 -7.03 -13.30 -9.12
N ASP A 92 -7.45 -12.33 -8.31
CA ASP A 92 -8.79 -11.75 -8.35
C ASP A 92 -8.91 -10.73 -9.51
N PRO A 93 -9.71 -11.02 -10.56
CA PRO A 93 -9.81 -10.16 -11.73
C PRO A 93 -10.49 -8.81 -11.43
N ASP A 94 -11.41 -8.77 -10.46
CA ASP A 94 -12.08 -7.53 -10.07
C ASP A 94 -11.12 -6.64 -9.28
N TRP A 95 -10.33 -7.24 -8.38
CA TRP A 95 -9.27 -6.52 -7.68
C TRP A 95 -8.22 -5.96 -8.65
N ARG A 96 -7.74 -6.76 -9.63
CA ARG A 96 -6.81 -6.28 -10.67
C ARG A 96 -7.42 -5.17 -11.53
N ALA A 97 -8.71 -5.26 -11.87
CA ALA A 97 -9.40 -4.22 -12.62
C ALA A 97 -9.48 -2.90 -11.85
N GLN A 98 -9.80 -2.95 -10.55
CA GLN A 98 -9.81 -1.78 -9.67
C GLN A 98 -8.41 -1.18 -9.51
N PHE A 99 -7.39 -2.03 -9.35
CA PHE A 99 -6.00 -1.59 -9.25
C PHE A 99 -5.57 -0.88 -10.53
N HIS A 100 -5.83 -1.48 -11.69
CA HIS A 100 -5.44 -0.91 -12.97
C HIS A 100 -6.17 0.43 -13.23
N ALA A 101 -7.47 0.49 -12.96
CA ALA A 101 -8.23 1.74 -13.07
C ALA A 101 -7.68 2.85 -12.14
N ALA A 102 -7.25 2.48 -10.92
CA ALA A 102 -6.60 3.39 -10.01
C ALA A 102 -5.22 3.82 -10.51
N LEU A 103 -4.41 2.91 -11.04
CA LEU A 103 -3.11 3.23 -11.63
C LEU A 103 -3.22 4.26 -12.74
N CYS A 104 -4.26 4.19 -13.57
CA CYS A 104 -4.48 5.14 -14.66
C CYS A 104 -4.97 6.53 -14.21
N ARG A 105 -5.57 6.66 -13.02
CA ARG A 105 -6.34 7.87 -12.64
C ARG A 105 -5.93 8.51 -11.31
N ASP A 106 -5.37 7.74 -10.39
CA ASP A 106 -5.08 8.20 -9.03
C ASP A 106 -3.60 8.56 -8.87
N ARG A 107 -3.31 9.86 -8.89
CA ARG A 107 -1.95 10.39 -8.70
C ARG A 107 -1.34 10.04 -7.34
N ARG A 108 -2.15 9.86 -6.30
CA ARG A 108 -1.67 9.50 -4.96
C ARG A 108 -1.19 8.05 -4.94
N LEU A 109 -1.93 7.14 -5.60
CA LEU A 109 -1.51 5.76 -5.81
C LEU A 109 -0.24 5.70 -6.68
N GLN A 110 -0.22 6.40 -7.82
CA GLN A 110 0.95 6.46 -8.71
C GLN A 110 2.22 6.89 -7.97
N ARG A 111 2.17 7.99 -7.21
CA ARG A 111 3.31 8.50 -6.43
C ARG A 111 3.79 7.56 -5.32
N GLY A 112 2.90 6.71 -4.80
CA GLY A 112 3.26 5.69 -3.81
C GLY A 112 3.97 4.48 -4.42
N LEU A 113 3.82 4.26 -5.72
CA LEU A 113 4.35 3.10 -6.44
C LEU A 113 5.57 3.43 -7.30
N PHE A 114 5.53 4.61 -7.94
CA PHE A 114 6.50 5.11 -8.89
C PHE A 114 6.89 6.54 -8.50
N GLU A 115 8.14 6.91 -8.73
CA GLU A 115 8.56 8.32 -8.69
C GLU A 115 8.67 8.83 -10.14
N PRO A 116 7.56 9.32 -10.74
CA PRO A 116 7.49 9.61 -12.18
C PRO A 116 8.35 10.79 -12.61
N SER A 117 8.88 11.59 -11.68
CA SER A 117 9.67 12.79 -11.94
C SER A 117 11.08 12.50 -12.46
N HIS A 118 11.57 11.27 -12.29
CA HIS A 118 12.94 10.88 -12.59
C HIS A 118 12.98 9.75 -13.62
N ALA A 119 14.17 9.52 -14.19
CA ALA A 119 14.39 8.34 -15.01
C ALA A 119 14.29 7.08 -14.14
N VAL A 120 13.65 6.04 -14.66
CA VAL A 120 13.45 4.76 -13.99
C VAL A 120 14.20 3.69 -14.76
N ARG A 121 14.85 2.78 -14.03
CA ARG A 121 15.47 1.59 -14.63
C ARG A 121 14.42 0.50 -14.79
N ILE A 122 14.14 0.11 -16.03
CA ILE A 122 13.26 -0.99 -16.40
C ILE A 122 14.16 -2.09 -16.98
N GLY A 123 14.38 -3.14 -16.19
CA GLY A 123 15.40 -4.13 -16.49
C GLY A 123 16.79 -3.52 -16.61
N GLU A 124 17.43 -3.65 -17.76
CA GLU A 124 18.75 -3.04 -18.06
C GLU A 124 18.64 -1.65 -18.72
N THR A 125 17.43 -1.16 -19.01
CA THR A 125 17.23 0.10 -19.74
C THR A 125 16.80 1.21 -18.80
N VAL A 126 17.39 2.40 -18.96
CA VAL A 126 16.93 3.63 -18.28
C VAL A 126 15.95 4.34 -19.19
N VAL A 127 14.73 4.55 -18.72
CA VAL A 127 13.65 5.21 -19.47
C VAL A 127 13.11 6.41 -18.68
N PRO A 128 12.52 7.42 -19.35
CA PRO A 128 11.85 8.51 -18.64
C PRO A 128 10.68 7.99 -17.79
N GLY A 129 10.60 8.36 -16.51
CA GLY A 129 9.53 7.94 -15.60
C GLY A 129 8.11 8.16 -16.12
N PRO A 130 7.77 9.30 -16.76
CA PRO A 130 6.44 9.51 -17.32
C PRO A 130 6.13 8.55 -18.48
N ALA A 131 7.14 8.20 -19.29
CA ALA A 131 6.98 7.25 -20.38
C ALA A 131 6.80 5.82 -19.86
N ALA A 132 7.54 5.44 -18.82
CA ALA A 132 7.37 4.15 -18.15
C ALA A 132 5.96 4.01 -17.55
N LEU A 133 5.49 5.05 -16.85
CA LEU A 133 4.15 5.05 -16.26
C LEU A 133 3.07 4.95 -17.34
N LEU A 134 3.21 5.70 -18.45
CA LEU A 134 2.27 5.62 -19.57
C LEU A 134 2.21 4.20 -20.18
N HIS A 135 3.35 3.52 -20.29
CA HIS A 135 3.40 2.14 -20.77
C HIS A 135 2.67 1.18 -19.81
N LEU A 136 2.90 1.31 -18.50
CA LEU A 136 2.24 0.49 -17.46
C LEU A 136 0.72 0.71 -17.35
N MET A 137 0.18 1.76 -17.98
CA MET A 137 -1.25 2.04 -18.09
C MET A 137 -1.92 1.32 -19.27
N ASP A 138 -1.17 0.58 -20.10
CA ASP A 138 -1.74 -0.21 -21.18
C ASP A 138 -2.62 -1.34 -20.63
N ILE A 139 -3.77 -1.57 -21.27
CA ILE A 139 -4.77 -2.53 -20.82
C ILE A 139 -4.25 -3.97 -20.80
N SER A 140 -3.26 -4.30 -21.64
CA SER A 140 -2.63 -5.63 -21.67
C SER A 140 -2.12 -6.07 -20.29
N PHE A 141 -1.52 -5.16 -19.51
CA PHE A 141 -1.04 -5.46 -18.16
C PHE A 141 -2.14 -5.91 -17.18
N ARG A 142 -3.39 -5.45 -17.38
CA ARG A 142 -4.54 -5.90 -16.58
C ARG A 142 -4.92 -7.35 -16.89
N GLU A 143 -4.81 -7.73 -18.16
CA GLU A 143 -5.21 -9.04 -18.67
C GLU A 143 -4.17 -10.11 -18.34
N GLU A 144 -2.90 -9.71 -18.19
CA GLU A 144 -1.82 -10.60 -17.79
C GLU A 144 -2.09 -11.28 -16.43
N PRO A 145 -1.89 -12.61 -16.32
CA PRO A 145 -2.01 -13.32 -15.05
C PRO A 145 -0.79 -13.04 -14.16
N PHE A 146 -1.06 -12.66 -12.92
CA PHE A 146 -0.03 -12.47 -11.90
C PHE A 146 -0.27 -13.35 -10.69
N ASP A 147 0.84 -13.82 -10.12
CA ASP A 147 0.98 -14.34 -8.76
C ASP A 147 2.40 -14.08 -8.25
N LEU A 148 2.68 -14.32 -6.97
CA LEU A 148 4.00 -14.08 -6.40
C LEU A 148 5.10 -14.89 -7.07
N ALA A 149 4.80 -16.13 -7.49
CA ALA A 149 5.77 -16.97 -8.17
C ALA A 149 6.21 -16.33 -9.49
N ARG A 150 5.25 -15.84 -10.29
CA ARG A 150 5.53 -15.12 -11.54
C ARG A 150 6.36 -13.87 -11.31
N VAL A 151 6.00 -13.03 -10.33
CA VAL A 151 6.77 -11.79 -10.04
C VAL A 151 8.19 -12.12 -9.59
N ARG A 152 8.38 -13.17 -8.77
CA ARG A 152 9.72 -13.66 -8.37
C ARG A 152 10.53 -14.19 -9.55
N THR A 153 9.91 -14.89 -10.49
CA THR A 153 10.59 -15.34 -11.72
C THR A 153 11.03 -14.16 -12.59
N LEU A 154 10.22 -13.10 -12.64
CA LEU A 154 10.52 -11.88 -13.39
C LEU A 154 11.66 -11.06 -12.75
N SER A 155 11.92 -11.19 -11.44
CA SER A 155 13.02 -10.51 -10.74
C SER A 155 14.42 -11.08 -11.05
N LYS A 156 14.60 -11.72 -12.21
CA LYS A 156 15.85 -12.37 -12.63
C LYS A 156 16.92 -11.34 -13.00
N ARG A 157 18.18 -11.80 -13.08
CA ARG A 157 19.37 -10.94 -13.25
C ARG A 157 19.40 -10.14 -14.57
N ASN A 158 18.86 -10.69 -15.66
CA ASN A 158 18.91 -10.09 -17.00
C ASN A 158 17.52 -10.14 -17.66
N PRO A 159 16.54 -9.34 -17.21
CA PRO A 159 15.23 -9.28 -17.85
C PRO A 159 15.32 -8.49 -19.16
N THR A 160 14.53 -8.90 -20.17
CA THR A 160 14.27 -8.04 -21.34
C THR A 160 13.52 -6.78 -20.90
N LEU A 161 13.42 -5.77 -21.78
CA LEU A 161 12.65 -4.56 -21.48
C LEU A 161 11.18 -4.88 -21.14
N GLU A 162 10.57 -5.78 -21.92
CA GLU A 162 9.19 -6.25 -21.71
C GLU A 162 9.03 -6.99 -20.38
N GLU A 163 9.96 -7.90 -20.06
CA GLU A 163 9.97 -8.58 -18.76
C GLU A 163 10.19 -7.61 -17.60
N GLY A 164 10.96 -6.54 -17.82
CA GLY A 164 11.15 -5.45 -16.86
C GLY A 164 9.84 -4.71 -16.58
N TYR A 165 9.04 -4.40 -17.62
CA TYR A 165 7.74 -3.78 -17.41
C TYR A 165 6.75 -4.71 -16.70
N LEU A 166 6.70 -5.99 -17.09
CA LEU A 166 5.90 -7.00 -16.39
C LEU A 166 6.31 -7.12 -14.92
N PHE A 167 7.61 -7.05 -14.64
CA PHE A 167 8.14 -7.04 -13.28
C PHE A 167 7.66 -5.82 -12.51
N GLU A 168 7.81 -4.60 -13.04
CA GLU A 168 7.39 -3.37 -12.34
C GLU A 168 5.88 -3.33 -12.08
N TYR A 169 5.06 -3.74 -13.06
CA TYR A 169 3.62 -3.86 -12.87
C TYR A 169 3.28 -4.88 -11.79
N GLY A 170 3.84 -6.09 -11.89
CA GLY A 170 3.65 -7.16 -10.92
C GLY A 170 4.10 -6.77 -9.52
N LEU A 171 5.23 -6.07 -9.41
CA LEU A 171 5.74 -5.56 -8.15
C LEU A 171 4.81 -4.51 -7.55
N ALA A 172 4.23 -3.63 -8.37
CA ALA A 172 3.25 -2.66 -7.91
C ALA A 172 1.97 -3.32 -7.36
N LEU A 173 1.48 -4.39 -7.99
CA LEU A 173 0.39 -5.23 -7.45
C LEU A 173 0.78 -5.79 -6.08
N VAL A 174 1.96 -6.43 -5.98
CA VAL A 174 2.44 -7.06 -4.74
C VAL A 174 2.59 -6.04 -3.61
N LYS A 175 3.24 -4.89 -3.86
CA LYS A 175 3.40 -3.81 -2.84
C LYS A 175 2.04 -3.36 -2.32
N THR A 176 1.09 -3.16 -3.23
CA THR A 176 -0.25 -2.69 -2.89
C THR A 176 -0.97 -3.74 -2.05
N SER A 177 -1.07 -4.97 -2.53
CA SER A 177 -1.73 -6.06 -1.80
C SER A 177 -1.08 -6.33 -0.45
N ALA A 178 0.25 -6.45 -0.37
CA ALA A 178 0.97 -6.65 0.88
C ALA A 178 0.62 -5.54 1.90
N SER A 179 0.56 -4.29 1.45
CA SER A 179 0.22 -3.16 2.33
C SER A 179 -1.19 -3.28 2.93
N LEU A 180 -2.15 -3.80 2.18
CA LEU A 180 -3.53 -4.01 2.59
C LEU A 180 -3.64 -5.22 3.53
N VAL A 181 -2.95 -6.32 3.22
CA VAL A 181 -2.89 -7.52 4.07
C VAL A 181 -2.30 -7.20 5.44
N TYR A 182 -1.19 -6.46 5.50
CA TYR A 182 -0.62 -6.03 6.78
C TYR A 182 -1.55 -5.08 7.54
N THR A 183 -2.28 -4.22 6.84
CA THR A 183 -3.31 -3.37 7.46
C THR A 183 -4.38 -4.23 8.13
N GLN A 184 -4.82 -5.30 7.47
CA GLN A 184 -5.78 -6.25 8.03
C GLN A 184 -5.24 -6.96 9.28
N MET A 185 -4.03 -7.50 9.20
CA MET A 185 -3.38 -8.18 10.32
C MET A 185 -3.21 -7.27 11.55
N LEU A 186 -2.71 -6.06 11.34
CA LEU A 186 -2.49 -5.08 12.42
C LEU A 186 -3.81 -4.59 13.02
N ALA A 187 -4.80 -4.28 12.18
CA ALA A 187 -6.12 -3.87 12.65
C ALA A 187 -6.80 -4.95 13.50
N LEU A 188 -6.61 -6.23 13.14
CA LEU A 188 -7.10 -7.35 13.94
C LEU A 188 -6.33 -7.48 15.25
N ALA A 189 -5.00 -7.55 15.20
CA ALA A 189 -4.14 -7.77 16.36
C ALA A 189 -4.29 -6.68 17.44
N HIS A 190 -4.49 -5.43 17.01
CA HIS A 190 -4.55 -4.27 17.90
C HIS A 190 -5.96 -3.67 18.04
N GLN A 191 -6.98 -4.34 17.49
CA GLN A 191 -8.39 -3.89 17.53
C GLN A 191 -8.60 -2.47 16.96
N LEU A 192 -7.86 -2.12 15.92
CA LEU A 192 -7.89 -0.80 15.29
C LEU A 192 -8.93 -0.75 14.17
N GLN A 193 -9.43 0.46 13.89
CA GLN A 193 -10.26 0.74 12.72
C GLN A 193 -9.39 1.27 11.58
N PRO A 194 -9.31 0.58 10.44
CA PRO A 194 -8.57 1.07 9.27
C PRO A 194 -9.11 2.42 8.79
N ALA A 195 -8.22 3.37 8.54
CA ALA A 195 -8.56 4.67 7.97
C ALA A 195 -7.55 5.08 6.89
N THR A 196 -8.03 5.63 5.79
CA THR A 196 -7.17 6.11 4.69
C THR A 196 -7.71 7.41 4.12
N ASP A 197 -6.83 8.20 3.51
CA ASP A 197 -7.18 9.36 2.69
C ASP A 197 -7.08 9.10 1.18
N SER A 198 -6.83 7.84 0.78
CA SER A 198 -6.74 7.41 -0.60
C SER A 198 -7.96 6.59 -1.02
N PRO A 199 -8.83 7.13 -1.91
CA PRO A 199 -10.00 6.42 -2.41
C PRO A 199 -9.65 5.12 -3.14
N ALA A 200 -8.55 5.08 -3.88
CA ALA A 200 -8.07 3.86 -4.54
C ALA A 200 -7.78 2.74 -3.55
N HIS A 201 -6.98 3.02 -2.51
CA HIS A 201 -6.65 2.01 -1.50
C HIS A 201 -7.87 1.64 -0.65
N PHE A 202 -8.78 2.58 -0.37
CA PHE A 202 -10.04 2.28 0.29
C PHE A 202 -10.87 1.24 -0.49
N THR A 203 -10.97 1.42 -1.81
CA THR A 203 -11.74 0.53 -2.70
C THR A 203 -11.10 -0.85 -2.75
N LEU A 204 -9.79 -0.94 -2.99
CA LEU A 204 -9.04 -2.20 -3.03
C LEU A 204 -9.12 -2.94 -1.70
N TYR A 205 -8.96 -2.24 -0.58
CA TYR A 205 -9.07 -2.84 0.76
C TYR A 205 -10.47 -3.39 1.01
N THR A 206 -11.50 -2.63 0.64
CA THR A 206 -12.90 -3.04 0.81
C THR A 206 -13.20 -4.28 -0.03
N GLN A 207 -12.67 -4.36 -1.25
CA GLN A 207 -12.77 -5.54 -2.11
C GLN A 207 -12.13 -6.78 -1.45
N SER A 208 -10.89 -6.66 -0.97
CA SER A 208 -10.20 -7.77 -0.29
C SER A 208 -10.96 -8.20 0.98
N CYS A 209 -11.46 -7.24 1.77
CA CYS A 209 -12.25 -7.54 2.98
C CYS A 209 -13.57 -8.24 2.65
N ALA A 210 -14.30 -7.78 1.63
CA ALA A 210 -15.58 -8.35 1.24
C ALA A 210 -15.42 -9.81 0.79
N ARG A 211 -14.41 -10.09 -0.04
CA ARG A 211 -14.06 -11.45 -0.48
C ARG A 211 -13.76 -12.40 0.69
N GLU A 212 -13.17 -11.88 1.77
CA GLU A 212 -12.78 -12.63 2.95
C GLU A 212 -13.86 -12.67 4.05
N ASN A 213 -15.05 -12.12 3.79
CA ASN A 213 -16.12 -11.94 4.78
C ASN A 213 -15.65 -11.19 6.03
N TRP A 214 -14.69 -10.27 5.87
CA TRP A 214 -14.17 -9.49 6.97
C TRP A 214 -14.95 -8.20 7.14
N VAL A 215 -15.94 -8.25 8.04
CA VAL A 215 -16.84 -7.12 8.32
C VAL A 215 -16.21 -6.22 9.38
N ARG A 216 -15.38 -5.26 8.94
CA ARG A 216 -14.89 -4.16 9.79
C ARG A 216 -15.14 -2.80 9.16
N THR A 217 -15.34 -1.81 10.02
CA THR A 217 -15.48 -0.42 9.59
C THR A 217 -14.16 0.08 9.03
N ASN A 218 -14.14 0.35 7.73
CA ASN A 218 -13.07 1.05 7.03
C ASN A 218 -13.49 2.52 6.82
N HIS A 219 -12.59 3.47 7.07
CA HIS A 219 -12.90 4.90 6.99
C HIS A 219 -12.14 5.59 5.86
N LEU A 220 -12.88 6.28 4.97
CA LEU A 220 -12.29 7.17 3.98
C LEU A 220 -12.37 8.63 4.48
N LEU A 221 -11.22 9.29 4.58
CA LEU A 221 -11.10 10.71 4.86
C LEU A 221 -10.41 11.39 3.68
N THR A 222 -11.14 11.66 2.60
CA THR A 222 -10.57 12.26 1.38
C THR A 222 -9.74 13.50 1.73
N ARG A 223 -8.48 13.51 1.28
CA ARG A 223 -7.54 14.62 1.49
C ARG A 223 -8.10 15.89 0.85
N VAL A 224 -7.99 17.00 1.56
CA VAL A 224 -8.28 18.35 1.04
C VAL A 224 -6.95 19.10 0.92
N GLY A 225 -6.65 19.65 -0.26
CA GLY A 225 -5.39 20.35 -0.56
C GLY A 225 -4.27 19.44 -1.07
N TYR A 226 -3.55 19.87 -2.12
CA TYR A 226 -2.39 19.20 -2.69
C TYR A 226 -1.09 19.81 -2.21
#